data_AF-A0A969QPD3-F1
#
_entry.id   AF-A0A969QPD3-F1
#
_cell.length_a   1.000
_cell.length_b   1.000
_cell.length_c   1.000
_cell.angle_alpha   90.00
_cell.angle_beta   90.00
_cell.angle_gamma   90.00
#
_symmetry.space_group_name_H-M   'P 1'
#
loop_
_entity.id
_entity.type
_entity.pdbx_description
1 polymer ?
#
loop_
_entity_poly.entity_id
_entity_poly.type
_entity_poly.pdbx_seq_one_letter_code
_entity_poly.pdbx_strand_id
1 'polypeptide(L)'
;MSSPEGWEPGALNLAQGLAMKFRTQSIHGDVTRLLIDLSKDGDARWSRFSKKLPEAARAKLVERHENPYRLTLNDRIADALQRHATVTHLMINTDSKSTGQIFLKTPANSPLAESFAKAWNQKLRAAGLNSQHLSVVAPSQLGASLMKAFPAAKYAQIRLSVSQSFFLENRPLRWDLLKKQLGDALSSLIAEQG
;
A
#
# COMPACT_ATOMS: atom_id res chain seq x y z
N MET A 1 7.55 15.06 -16.07
CA MET A 1 6.87 13.78 -16.41
C MET A 1 5.91 13.44 -15.28
N SER A 2 4.63 13.81 -15.38
CA SER A 2 3.66 13.61 -14.29
C SER A 2 2.33 13.10 -14.86
N SER A 3 2.33 11.88 -15.42
CA SER A 3 1.09 11.15 -15.65
C SER A 3 0.87 10.13 -14.51
N PRO A 4 -0.39 9.89 -14.07
CA PRO A 4 -0.71 8.86 -13.07
C PRO A 4 -0.22 7.46 -13.45
N GLU A 5 0.05 7.25 -14.75
CA GLU A 5 0.56 6.00 -15.31
C GLU A 5 1.97 5.66 -14.77
N GLY A 6 2.79 6.65 -14.45
CA GLY A 6 4.20 6.42 -14.08
C GLY A 6 4.48 6.29 -12.58
N TRP A 7 3.73 7.00 -11.74
CA TRP A 7 3.89 6.99 -10.29
C TRP A 7 2.65 7.57 -9.59
N GLU A 8 2.61 7.48 -8.25
CA GLU A 8 1.51 7.97 -7.41
C GLU A 8 1.99 9.11 -6.50
N PRO A 9 1.70 10.38 -6.87
CA PRO A 9 1.98 11.54 -6.03
C PRO A 9 1.58 11.33 -4.57
N GLY A 10 2.45 11.70 -3.62
CA GLY A 10 2.16 11.63 -2.19
C GLY A 10 2.19 10.23 -1.56
N ALA A 11 2.11 9.13 -2.32
CA ALA A 11 2.06 7.77 -1.75
C ALA A 11 3.33 7.42 -0.96
N LEU A 12 4.52 7.68 -1.54
CA LEU A 12 5.80 7.45 -0.87
C LEU A 12 5.96 8.34 0.39
N ASN A 13 5.54 9.60 0.31
CA ASN A 13 5.61 10.52 1.44
C ASN A 13 4.69 10.09 2.60
N LEU A 14 3.48 9.60 2.30
CA LEU A 14 2.59 9.00 3.29
C LEU A 14 3.20 7.74 3.91
N ALA A 15 3.75 6.85 3.07
CA ALA A 15 4.39 5.63 3.53
C ALA A 15 5.57 5.89 4.46
N GLN A 16 6.45 6.83 4.11
CA GLN A 16 7.57 7.25 4.95
C GLN A 16 7.09 7.86 6.27
N GLY A 17 6.05 8.71 6.24
CA GLY A 17 5.49 9.31 7.44
C GLY A 17 4.94 8.27 8.43
N LEU A 18 4.21 7.27 7.92
CA LEU A 18 3.72 6.16 8.75
C LEU A 18 4.88 5.29 9.24
N ALA A 19 5.82 4.93 8.37
CA ALA A 19 7.00 4.13 8.71
C ALA A 19 7.82 4.75 9.86
N MET A 20 8.08 6.06 9.79
CA MET A 20 8.74 6.80 10.85
C MET A 20 7.96 6.76 12.17
N LYS A 21 6.64 6.98 12.12
CA LYS A 21 5.79 6.99 13.32
C LYS A 21 5.79 5.63 14.03
N PHE A 22 5.72 4.54 13.28
CA PHE A 22 5.67 3.18 13.81
C PHE A 22 7.04 2.50 13.94
N ARG A 23 8.13 3.24 13.67
CA ARG A 23 9.51 2.72 13.67
C ARG A 23 9.65 1.43 12.87
N THR A 24 8.94 1.36 11.75
CA THR A 24 8.95 0.22 10.82
C THR A 24 9.61 0.62 9.51
N GLN A 25 10.08 -0.35 8.75
CA GLN A 25 10.68 -0.08 7.45
C GLN A 25 9.60 0.12 6.38
N SER A 26 9.74 1.19 5.60
CA SER A 26 8.99 1.36 4.35
C SER A 26 9.72 0.64 3.23
N ILE A 27 9.01 -0.17 2.44
CA ILE A 27 9.54 -0.83 1.24
C ILE A 27 8.87 -0.17 0.04
N HIS A 28 9.66 0.38 -0.88
CA HIS A 28 9.15 0.98 -2.11
C HIS A 28 9.98 0.53 -3.31
N GLY A 29 9.35 0.50 -4.49
CA GLY A 29 10.06 0.31 -5.75
C GLY A 29 10.81 1.59 -6.12
N ASP A 30 12.09 1.47 -6.46
CA ASP A 30 12.89 2.56 -7.04
C ASP A 30 12.91 2.44 -8.58
N VAL A 31 11.71 2.40 -9.16
CA VAL A 31 11.50 2.32 -10.61
C VAL A 31 10.11 2.85 -10.94
N THR A 32 9.98 3.52 -12.08
CA THR A 32 8.66 3.97 -12.56
C THR A 32 7.86 2.80 -13.13
N ARG A 33 6.54 2.83 -12.93
CA ARG A 33 5.58 1.90 -13.55
C ARG A 33 5.56 1.98 -15.08
N LEU A 34 6.13 3.05 -15.67
CA LEU A 34 6.32 3.12 -17.12
C LEU A 34 7.40 2.14 -17.62
N LEU A 35 8.34 1.73 -16.76
CA LEU A 35 9.36 0.74 -17.10
C LEU A 35 8.94 -0.66 -16.66
N ILE A 36 8.48 -0.80 -15.42
CA ILE A 36 7.98 -2.07 -14.88
C ILE A 36 7.02 -1.78 -13.72
N ASP A 37 5.82 -2.34 -13.79
CA ASP A 37 4.83 -2.25 -12.71
C ASP A 37 4.99 -3.43 -11.74
N LEU A 38 5.65 -3.16 -10.61
CA LEU A 38 5.96 -4.16 -9.58
C LEU A 38 4.73 -4.79 -8.91
N SER A 39 3.53 -4.25 -9.14
CA SER A 39 2.28 -4.82 -8.62
C SER A 39 1.68 -5.93 -9.51
N LYS A 40 2.25 -6.13 -10.69
CA LYS A 40 1.80 -7.05 -11.74
C LYS A 40 2.86 -8.10 -12.08
N ASP A 41 2.41 -9.17 -12.72
CA ASP A 41 3.20 -10.31 -13.15
C ASP A 41 3.10 -10.47 -14.69
N GLY A 42 3.97 -11.32 -15.25
CA GLY A 42 3.93 -11.68 -16.67
C GLY A 42 4.07 -10.47 -17.60
N ASP A 43 3.37 -10.46 -18.73
CA ASP A 43 3.45 -9.33 -19.67
C ASP A 43 2.66 -8.09 -19.21
N ALA A 44 1.76 -8.23 -18.23
CA ALA A 44 0.93 -7.13 -17.75
C ALA A 44 1.73 -6.06 -16.98
N ARG A 45 2.94 -6.41 -16.49
CA ARG A 45 3.86 -5.47 -15.82
C ARG A 45 4.51 -4.47 -16.78
N TRP A 46 4.48 -4.73 -18.09
CA TRP A 46 5.07 -3.83 -19.08
C TRP A 46 4.06 -2.78 -19.54
N SER A 47 4.40 -1.51 -19.35
CA SER A 47 3.66 -0.41 -19.97
C SER A 47 3.83 -0.41 -21.50
N ARG A 48 3.02 0.38 -22.20
CA ARG A 48 3.17 0.63 -23.65
C ARG A 48 4.56 1.11 -24.06
N PHE A 49 5.30 1.76 -23.16
CA PHE A 49 6.65 2.27 -23.41
C PHE A 49 7.68 1.14 -23.30
N SER A 50 7.59 0.35 -22.22
CA SER A 50 8.51 -0.76 -21.95
C SER A 50 8.23 -2.03 -22.75
N LYS A 51 7.00 -2.21 -23.25
CA LYS A 51 6.60 -3.42 -23.99
C LYS A 51 7.39 -3.61 -25.28
N LYS A 52 7.91 -2.53 -25.87
CA LYS A 52 8.74 -2.55 -27.09
C LYS A 52 10.23 -2.79 -26.81
N LEU A 53 10.64 -2.83 -25.54
CA LEU A 53 12.04 -3.08 -25.20
C LEU A 53 12.43 -4.52 -25.58
N PRO A 54 13.67 -4.73 -26.06
CA PRO A 54 14.21 -6.07 -26.28
C PRO A 54 14.08 -6.93 -25.01
N GLU A 55 13.89 -8.23 -25.17
CA GLU A 55 13.76 -9.16 -24.06
C GLU A 55 14.93 -9.06 -23.07
N ALA A 56 16.17 -8.95 -23.57
CA ALA A 56 17.35 -8.77 -22.73
C ALA A 56 17.30 -7.49 -21.86
N ALA A 57 16.70 -6.40 -22.36
CA ALA A 57 16.51 -5.17 -21.57
C ALA A 57 15.42 -5.35 -20.52
N ARG A 58 14.33 -6.05 -20.85
CA ARG A 58 13.26 -6.40 -19.90
C ARG A 58 13.77 -7.33 -18.80
N ALA A 59 14.59 -8.32 -19.14
CA ALA A 59 15.24 -9.21 -18.18
C ALA A 59 16.10 -8.44 -17.16
N LYS A 60 16.89 -7.46 -17.63
CA LYS A 60 17.66 -6.58 -16.74
C LYS A 60 16.78 -5.75 -15.79
N LEU A 61 15.61 -5.29 -16.25
CA LEU A 61 14.66 -4.58 -15.38
C LEU A 61 14.10 -5.50 -14.28
N VAL A 62 13.77 -6.75 -14.63
CA VAL A 62 13.32 -7.75 -13.65
C VAL A 62 14.41 -8.03 -12.62
N GLU A 63 15.62 -8.32 -13.08
CA GLU A 63 16.78 -8.62 -12.23
C GLU A 63 17.13 -7.48 -11.29
N ARG A 64 17.11 -6.23 -11.79
CA ARG A 64 17.52 -5.05 -11.01
C ARG A 64 16.44 -4.53 -10.07
N HIS A 65 15.16 -4.65 -10.43
CA HIS A 65 14.08 -3.99 -9.71
C HIS A 65 13.03 -4.95 -9.15
N GLU A 66 12.51 -5.87 -9.95
CA GLU A 66 11.43 -6.75 -9.52
C GLU A 66 11.91 -7.79 -8.50
N ASN A 67 12.98 -8.52 -8.83
CA ASN A 67 13.48 -9.60 -7.96
C ASN A 67 13.90 -9.08 -6.58
N PRO A 68 14.72 -8.00 -6.45
CA PRO A 68 15.12 -7.51 -5.14
C PRO A 68 13.95 -6.95 -4.33
N TYR A 69 12.99 -6.30 -4.99
CA TYR A 69 11.79 -5.78 -4.34
C TYR A 69 10.94 -6.92 -3.76
N ARG A 70 10.68 -7.97 -4.55
CA ARG A 70 9.90 -9.13 -4.08
C ARG A 70 10.62 -9.90 -2.97
N LEU A 71 11.92 -10.12 -3.10
CA LEU A 71 12.72 -10.80 -2.09
C LEU A 71 12.65 -10.03 -0.76
N THR A 72 12.99 -8.74 -0.79
CA THR A 72 12.95 -7.88 0.41
C THR A 72 11.58 -7.87 1.06
N LEU A 73 10.50 -7.82 0.27
CA LEU A 73 9.15 -7.83 0.80
C LEU A 73 8.79 -9.14 1.50
N ASN A 74 9.12 -10.28 0.88
CA ASN A 74 8.87 -11.60 1.47
C ASN A 74 9.68 -11.81 2.75
N ASP A 75 10.99 -11.53 2.72
CA ASP A 75 11.87 -11.71 3.87
C ASP A 75 11.39 -10.86 5.05
N ARG A 76 10.98 -9.62 4.81
CA ARG A 76 10.50 -8.73 5.88
C ARG A 76 9.21 -9.21 6.52
N ILE A 77 8.27 -9.74 5.73
CA ILE A 77 7.03 -10.30 6.28
C ILE A 77 7.33 -11.58 7.05
N ALA A 78 8.20 -12.45 6.53
CA ALA A 78 8.62 -13.68 7.19
C ALA A 78 9.31 -13.40 8.54
N ASP A 79 10.29 -12.50 8.57
CA ASP A 79 11.01 -12.08 9.78
C ASP A 79 10.08 -11.46 10.83
N ALA A 80 9.06 -10.72 10.40
CA ALA A 80 8.08 -10.14 11.30
C ALA A 80 7.16 -11.24 11.89
N LEU A 81 6.75 -12.22 11.09
CA LEU A 81 5.95 -13.36 11.53
C LEU A 81 6.71 -14.36 12.41
N GLN A 82 8.04 -14.37 12.36
CA GLN A 82 8.86 -15.12 13.32
C GLN A 82 8.87 -14.48 14.71
N ARG A 83 8.78 -13.14 14.78
CA ARG A 83 8.88 -12.37 16.03
C ARG A 83 7.53 -12.01 16.64
N HIS A 84 6.48 -12.02 15.84
CA HIS A 84 5.14 -11.57 16.24
C HIS A 84 4.09 -12.60 15.82
N ALA A 85 3.04 -12.73 16.62
CA ALA A 85 1.94 -13.65 16.33
C ALA A 85 1.21 -13.31 15.03
N THR A 86 1.11 -12.01 14.73
CA THR A 86 0.45 -11.48 13.54
C THR A 86 1.23 -10.30 12.96
N VAL A 87 1.02 -10.02 11.67
CA VAL A 87 1.61 -8.90 10.93
C VAL A 87 0.53 -8.23 10.10
N THR A 88 0.42 -6.90 10.24
CA THR A 88 -0.41 -6.07 9.35
C THR A 88 0.49 -5.38 8.33
N HIS A 89 0.30 -5.72 7.05
CA HIS A 89 0.97 -5.10 5.93
C HIS A 89 0.06 -4.07 5.26
N LEU A 90 0.50 -2.81 5.28
CA LEU A 90 -0.19 -1.68 4.65
C LEU A 90 0.41 -1.39 3.27
N MET A 91 -0.38 -1.63 2.23
CA MET A 91 -0.07 -1.21 0.87
C MET A 91 -0.64 0.19 0.64
N ILE A 92 0.23 1.16 0.38
CA ILE A 92 -0.17 2.58 0.34
C ILE A 92 -0.24 3.06 -1.10
N ASN A 93 -1.39 3.65 -1.46
CA ASN A 93 -1.64 4.21 -2.77
C ASN A 93 -2.29 5.60 -2.67
N THR A 94 -2.13 6.39 -3.72
CA THR A 94 -2.96 7.58 -3.93
C THR A 94 -3.59 7.56 -5.31
N ASP A 95 -4.77 8.18 -5.42
CA ASP A 95 -5.47 8.27 -6.71
C ASP A 95 -6.12 9.64 -6.92
N SER A 96 -6.24 10.03 -8.18
CA SER A 96 -6.81 11.32 -8.59
C SER A 96 -8.32 11.28 -8.82
N LYS A 97 -8.97 10.12 -8.63
CA LYS A 97 -10.38 9.90 -8.99
C LYS A 97 -11.30 10.04 -7.78
N SER A 98 -10.78 9.78 -6.59
CA SER A 98 -11.56 9.68 -5.36
C SER A 98 -11.51 10.96 -4.54
N THR A 99 -11.97 12.08 -5.10
CA THR A 99 -11.87 13.41 -4.47
C THR A 99 -12.30 13.42 -2.99
N GLY A 100 -11.37 13.79 -2.10
CA GLY A 100 -11.59 13.93 -0.66
C GLY A 100 -11.90 12.63 0.08
N GLN A 101 -11.59 11.47 -0.52
CA GLN A 101 -11.89 10.15 0.04
C GLN A 101 -10.65 9.42 0.54
N ILE A 102 -10.87 8.54 1.51
CA ILE A 102 -9.91 7.58 2.03
C ILE A 102 -10.54 6.20 2.00
N PHE A 103 -9.87 5.23 1.38
CA PHE A 103 -10.34 3.86 1.34
C PHE A 103 -9.38 2.93 2.05
N LEU A 104 -9.92 2.11 2.96
CA LEU A 104 -9.27 0.93 3.48
C LEU A 104 -9.86 -0.27 2.73
N LYS A 105 -9.05 -0.95 1.92
CA LYS A 105 -9.51 -2.05 1.06
C LYS A 105 -8.90 -3.35 1.55
N THR A 106 -9.73 -4.35 1.77
CA THR A 106 -9.29 -5.69 2.21
C THR A 106 -9.71 -6.75 1.19
N PRO A 107 -8.86 -7.75 0.94
CA PRO A 107 -9.22 -8.86 0.08
C PRO A 107 -10.21 -9.80 0.77
N ALA A 108 -10.86 -10.65 -0.02
CA ALA A 108 -11.77 -11.68 0.51
C ALA A 108 -11.02 -12.65 1.45
N ASN A 109 -11.77 -13.33 2.32
CA ASN A 109 -11.25 -14.39 3.21
C ASN A 109 -10.08 -13.94 4.09
N SER A 110 -10.10 -12.68 4.53
CA SER A 110 -9.00 -12.08 5.31
C SER A 110 -9.53 -11.48 6.62
N PRO A 111 -10.00 -12.32 7.57
CA PRO A 111 -10.72 -11.85 8.76
C PRO A 111 -9.88 -10.91 9.64
N LEU A 112 -8.58 -11.17 9.75
CA LEU A 112 -7.66 -10.30 10.49
C LEU A 112 -7.57 -8.90 9.85
N ALA A 113 -7.43 -8.84 8.52
CA ALA A 113 -7.41 -7.57 7.78
C ALA A 113 -8.75 -6.84 7.87
N GLU A 114 -9.87 -7.55 7.75
CA GLU A 114 -11.20 -6.97 7.83
C GLU A 114 -11.50 -6.38 9.20
N SER A 115 -11.21 -7.11 10.28
CA SER A 115 -11.36 -6.63 11.65
C SER A 115 -10.54 -5.35 11.87
N PHE A 116 -9.27 -5.37 11.49
CA PHE A 116 -8.36 -4.26 11.65
C PHE A 116 -8.78 -3.03 10.80
N ALA A 117 -9.12 -3.23 9.53
CA ALA A 117 -9.56 -2.16 8.64
C ALA A 117 -10.89 -1.54 9.09
N LYS A 118 -11.82 -2.35 9.60
CA LYS A 118 -13.10 -1.86 10.14
C LYS A 118 -12.88 -0.98 11.37
N ALA A 119 -12.06 -1.44 12.32
CA ALA A 119 -11.75 -0.67 13.53
C ALA A 119 -11.01 0.63 13.20
N TRP A 120 -10.04 0.58 12.29
CA TRP A 120 -9.33 1.79 11.84
C TRP A 120 -10.27 2.76 11.14
N ASN A 121 -11.14 2.27 10.25
CA ASN A 121 -12.15 3.09 9.57
C ASN A 121 -13.09 3.80 10.56
N GLN A 122 -13.52 3.13 11.62
CA GLN A 122 -14.35 3.75 12.67
C GLN A 122 -13.63 4.92 13.33
N LYS A 123 -12.35 4.76 13.69
CA LYS A 123 -11.54 5.84 14.28
C LYS A 123 -11.32 7.01 13.31
N LEU A 124 -11.07 6.72 12.03
CA LEU A 124 -10.95 7.76 11.01
C LEU A 124 -12.25 8.56 10.85
N ARG A 125 -13.40 7.88 10.80
CA ARG A 125 -14.71 8.54 10.75
C ARG A 125 -15.00 9.37 12.00
N ALA A 126 -14.66 8.86 13.18
CA ALA A 126 -14.81 9.60 14.44
C ALA A 126 -13.94 10.87 14.48
N ALA A 127 -12.80 10.88 13.77
CA ALA A 127 -11.95 12.06 13.58
C ALA A 127 -12.45 13.02 12.48
N GLY A 128 -13.64 12.78 11.92
CA GLY A 128 -14.24 13.61 10.86
C GLY A 128 -13.71 13.36 9.46
N LEU A 129 -12.94 12.28 9.24
CA LEU A 129 -12.41 11.95 7.91
C LEU A 129 -13.43 11.17 7.08
N ASN A 130 -13.60 11.59 5.84
CA ASN A 130 -14.40 10.88 4.84
C ASN A 130 -13.67 9.60 4.41
N SER A 131 -13.93 8.53 5.15
CA SER A 131 -13.27 7.25 5.01
C SER A 131 -14.29 6.12 4.85
N GLN A 132 -13.91 5.11 4.07
CA GLN A 132 -14.73 3.92 3.84
C GLN A 132 -13.87 2.65 3.83
N HIS A 133 -14.34 1.64 4.55
CA HIS A 133 -13.84 0.27 4.42
C HIS A 133 -14.58 -0.43 3.29
N LEU A 134 -13.82 -0.99 2.34
CA LEU A 134 -14.32 -1.82 1.24
C LEU A 134 -13.75 -3.24 1.42
N SER A 135 -14.62 -4.21 1.69
CA SER A 135 -14.26 -5.62 1.79
C SER A 135 -14.37 -6.33 0.43
N VAL A 136 -13.79 -7.54 0.33
CA VAL A 136 -13.87 -8.39 -0.87
C VAL A 136 -13.31 -7.69 -2.13
N VAL A 137 -12.30 -6.84 -1.94
CA VAL A 137 -11.64 -6.14 -3.06
C VAL A 137 -10.54 -7.02 -3.63
N ALA A 138 -10.55 -7.23 -4.95
CA ALA A 138 -9.52 -8.02 -5.62
C ALA A 138 -8.09 -7.47 -5.32
N PRO A 139 -7.16 -8.32 -4.84
CA PRO A 139 -5.78 -7.90 -4.65
C PRO A 139 -5.10 -7.67 -6.01
N SER A 140 -3.99 -6.93 -6.00
CA SER A 140 -3.08 -6.92 -7.16
C SER A 140 -2.45 -8.30 -7.33
N GLN A 141 -1.80 -8.58 -8.45
CA GLN A 141 -1.13 -9.88 -8.64
C GLN A 141 -0.02 -10.09 -7.58
N LEU A 142 0.74 -9.04 -7.26
CA LEU A 142 1.66 -9.05 -6.12
C LEU A 142 0.93 -9.37 -4.80
N GLY A 143 -0.18 -8.67 -4.49
CA GLY A 143 -0.93 -8.91 -3.26
C GLY A 143 -1.49 -10.34 -3.19
N ALA A 144 -1.95 -10.88 -4.31
CA ALA A 144 -2.43 -12.25 -4.40
C ALA A 144 -1.28 -13.25 -4.14
N SER A 145 -0.08 -12.99 -4.66
CA SER A 145 1.09 -13.83 -4.41
C SER A 145 1.49 -13.84 -2.93
N LEU A 146 1.45 -12.69 -2.24
CA LEU A 146 1.73 -12.59 -0.81
C LEU A 146 0.67 -13.32 0.03
N MET A 147 -0.61 -13.19 -0.33
CA MET A 147 -1.69 -13.91 0.35
C MET A 147 -1.58 -15.43 0.21
N LYS A 148 -0.98 -15.93 -0.89
CA LYS A 148 -0.70 -17.36 -1.04
C LYS A 148 0.51 -17.79 -0.20
N ALA A 149 1.51 -16.91 -0.06
CA ALA A 149 2.74 -17.20 0.67
C ALA A 149 2.55 -17.18 2.20
N PHE A 150 1.63 -16.35 2.71
CA PHE A 150 1.47 -16.12 4.15
C PHE A 150 0.07 -16.47 4.65
N PRO A 151 -0.07 -17.20 5.80
CA PRO A 151 -1.37 -17.61 6.31
C PRO A 151 -2.26 -16.43 6.70
N ALA A 152 -3.52 -16.40 6.22
CA ALA A 152 -4.49 -15.33 6.51
C ALA A 152 -4.81 -15.15 8.00
N ALA A 153 -4.58 -16.18 8.83
CA ALA A 153 -4.73 -16.10 10.27
C ALA A 153 -3.63 -15.25 10.95
N LYS A 154 -2.47 -15.09 10.30
CA LYS A 154 -1.33 -14.34 10.83
C LYS A 154 -0.98 -13.10 10.02
N TYR A 155 -1.28 -13.09 8.73
CA TYR A 155 -0.93 -11.99 7.82
C TYR A 155 -2.18 -11.23 7.37
N ALA A 156 -2.23 -9.94 7.73
CA ALA A 156 -3.30 -9.02 7.38
C ALA A 156 -2.83 -8.07 6.28
N GLN A 157 -3.40 -8.18 5.08
CA GLN A 157 -3.12 -7.25 3.98
C GLN A 157 -4.22 -6.20 3.87
N ILE A 158 -3.85 -4.92 3.97
CA ILE A 158 -4.78 -3.80 3.82
C ILE A 158 -4.19 -2.82 2.80
N ARG A 159 -4.99 -2.43 1.79
CA ARG A 159 -4.62 -1.35 0.88
C ARG A 159 -5.27 -0.05 1.33
N LEU A 160 -4.44 0.93 1.69
CA LEU A 160 -4.84 2.30 1.97
C LEU A 160 -4.77 3.10 0.67
N SER A 161 -5.91 3.60 0.18
CA SER A 161 -5.96 4.54 -0.95
C SER A 161 -6.39 5.91 -0.45
N VAL A 162 -5.58 6.95 -0.70
CA VAL A 162 -5.87 8.33 -0.28
C VAL A 162 -5.98 9.23 -1.50
N SER A 163 -7.01 10.07 -1.52
CA SER A 163 -7.21 11.03 -2.61
C SER A 163 -6.02 11.97 -2.79
N GLN A 164 -5.61 12.20 -4.04
CA GLN A 164 -4.60 13.22 -4.34
C GLN A 164 -5.13 14.64 -4.14
N SER A 165 -6.44 14.84 -4.08
CA SER A 165 -7.03 16.16 -3.81
C SER A 165 -6.60 16.74 -2.46
N PHE A 166 -6.17 15.90 -1.49
CA PHE A 166 -5.70 16.37 -0.19
C PHE A 166 -4.38 17.16 -0.25
N PHE A 167 -3.65 17.13 -1.36
CA PHE A 167 -2.38 17.86 -1.49
C PHE A 167 -2.12 18.46 -2.88
N LEU A 168 -2.93 18.13 -3.90
CA LEU A 168 -2.85 18.77 -5.23
C LEU A 168 -3.89 19.86 -5.43
N GLU A 169 -5.00 19.83 -4.71
CA GLU A 169 -6.02 20.88 -4.73
C GLU A 169 -5.83 21.77 -3.50
N ASN A 170 -6.11 23.07 -3.62
CA ASN A 170 -6.14 24.03 -2.49
C ASN A 170 -7.31 23.72 -1.53
N ARG A 171 -7.31 22.53 -0.93
CA ARG A 171 -8.29 22.04 0.04
C ARG A 171 -7.92 22.52 1.45
N PRO A 172 -8.91 22.64 2.36
CA PRO A 172 -8.68 23.15 3.71
C PRO A 172 -7.83 22.23 4.60
N LEU A 173 -7.83 20.92 4.35
CA LEU A 173 -7.04 19.96 5.14
C LEU A 173 -5.63 19.82 4.57
N ARG A 174 -4.63 20.35 5.29
CA ARG A 174 -3.22 20.22 4.93
C ARG A 174 -2.76 18.75 4.98
N TRP A 175 -1.96 18.35 4.00
CA TRP A 175 -1.42 16.99 3.87
C TRP A 175 -0.76 16.45 5.16
N ASP A 176 0.00 17.29 5.86
CA ASP A 176 0.65 16.89 7.12
C ASP A 176 -0.34 16.60 8.25
N LEU A 177 -1.44 17.36 8.32
CA LEU A 177 -2.50 17.12 9.28
C LEU A 177 -3.23 15.79 8.98
N LEU A 178 -3.49 15.50 7.71
CA LEU A 178 -4.07 14.22 7.30
C LEU A 178 -3.16 13.03 7.66
N LYS A 179 -1.86 13.11 7.34
CA LYS A 179 -0.87 12.08 7.71
C LYS A 179 -0.85 11.85 9.22
N LYS A 180 -0.89 12.94 10.01
CA LYS A 180 -0.97 12.88 11.47
C LYS A 180 -2.23 12.16 11.91
N GLN A 181 -3.41 12.55 11.42
CA GLN A 181 -4.68 11.91 11.78
C GLN A 181 -4.73 10.43 11.40
N LEU A 182 -4.24 10.06 10.21
CA LEU A 182 -4.11 8.65 9.79
C LEU A 182 -3.24 7.86 10.78
N GLY A 183 -2.07 8.41 11.12
CA GLY A 183 -1.14 7.80 12.05
C GLY A 183 -1.67 7.71 13.48
N ASP A 184 -2.33 8.75 13.99
CA ASP A 184 -2.89 8.81 15.35
C ASP A 184 -4.05 7.80 15.50
N ALA A 185 -4.94 7.72 14.50
CA ALA A 185 -5.99 6.71 14.46
C ALA A 185 -5.43 5.28 14.43
N LEU A 186 -4.34 5.05 13.70
CA LEU A 186 -3.68 3.74 13.66
C LEU A 186 -2.95 3.41 14.97
N SER A 187 -2.33 4.41 15.62
CA SER A 187 -1.61 4.22 16.88
C SER A 187 -2.54 3.88 18.03
N SER A 188 -3.68 4.56 18.12
CA SER A 188 -4.70 4.24 19.13
C SER A 188 -5.26 2.83 18.95
N LEU A 189 -5.43 2.37 17.70
CA LEU A 189 -5.86 0.99 17.44
C LEU A 189 -4.84 -0.05 17.93
N ILE A 190 -3.54 0.20 17.71
CA ILE A 190 -2.48 -0.72 18.13
C ILE A 190 -2.34 -0.74 19.66
N ALA A 191 -2.48 0.42 20.32
CA ALA A 191 -2.42 0.51 21.78
C ALA A 191 -3.58 -0.21 22.49
N GLU A 192 -4.73 -0.38 21.83
CA GLU A 192 -5.89 -1.12 22.36
C GLU A 192 -5.76 -2.66 22.20
N GLN A 193 -4.79 -3.13 21.42
CA GLN A 193 -4.57 -4.56 21.14
C GLN A 193 -3.39 -5.17 21.90
N GLY A 194 -2.58 -4.36 22.60
CA GLY A 194 -1.44 -4.78 23.42
C GLY A 194 -1.78 -4.74 24.90
#